data_AF-A0A183XKL9-F1
#
_entry.id   AF-A0A183XKL9-F1
#
_cell.length_a   1.000
_cell.length_b   1.000
_cell.length_c   1.000
_cell.angle_alpha   90.00
_cell.angle_beta   90.00
_cell.angle_gamma   90.00
#
_symmetry.space_group_name_H-M   'P 1'
#
loop_
_entity.id
_entity.type
_entity.pdbx_description
1 polymer ?
#
loop_
_entity_poly.entity_id
_entity_poly.type
_entity_poly.pdbx_seq_one_letter_code
_entity_poly.pdbx_strand_id
1 'polypeptide(L)'
;MKPGTISETNDTIHHCEDNNNNIQYYTTAIGCVKYGNKHKEGENFARNHLRYECKNGMVDIIGCYMDEIGRNIEIGDIIVEKHMLYKCSFENGEVKYEQYPCGLNGTPSCEISQRQQGPIKKPTISEPSPRFGAFSIAQVRTLI
;
A
#
# COMPACT_ATOMS: atom_id res chain seq x y z
N MET A 1 -25.88 16.92 7.59
CA MET A 1 -26.13 15.72 6.77
C MET A 1 -27.30 14.94 7.35
N LYS A 2 -28.02 14.13 6.55
CA LYS A 2 -29.12 13.30 7.05
C LYS A 2 -28.59 11.92 7.45
N PRO A 3 -29.15 11.25 8.48
CA PRO A 3 -28.86 9.84 8.73
C PRO A 3 -29.09 8.97 7.49
N GLY A 4 -28.25 7.95 7.29
CA GLY A 4 -28.26 7.06 6.12
C GLY A 4 -27.70 7.68 4.83
N THR A 5 -26.94 8.77 4.92
CA THR A 5 -26.37 9.44 3.73
C THR A 5 -24.85 9.40 3.70
N ILE A 6 -24.32 9.32 2.49
CA ILE A 6 -22.91 9.45 2.16
C ILE A 6 -22.77 10.68 1.25
N SER A 7 -21.77 11.52 1.48
CA SER A 7 -21.48 12.67 0.61
C SER A 7 -19.99 12.86 0.39
N GLU A 8 -19.59 13.22 -0.82
CA GLU A 8 -18.20 13.51 -1.15
C GLU A 8 -17.95 15.02 -1.17
N THR A 9 -16.89 15.48 -0.52
CA THR A 9 -16.47 16.89 -0.53
C THR A 9 -14.95 16.96 -0.34
N ASN A 10 -14.24 17.68 -1.20
CA ASN A 10 -12.80 17.95 -1.07
C ASN A 10 -11.94 16.71 -0.75
N ASP A 11 -12.02 15.69 -1.61
CA ASP A 11 -11.30 14.41 -1.45
C ASP A 11 -11.63 13.66 -0.15
N THR A 12 -12.79 13.92 0.44
CA THR A 12 -13.25 13.26 1.67
C THR A 12 -14.67 12.74 1.46
N ILE A 13 -14.88 11.47 1.79
CA ILE A 13 -16.20 10.84 1.88
C ILE A 13 -16.69 11.02 3.31
N HIS A 14 -17.83 11.64 3.46
CA HIS A 14 -18.52 11.82 4.72
C HIS A 14 -19.62 10.76 4.83
N HIS A 15 -19.58 9.99 5.91
CA HIS A 15 -20.54 8.94 6.22
C HIS A 15 -21.40 9.40 7.39
N CYS A 16 -22.71 9.20 7.30
CA CYS A 16 -23.66 9.47 8.37
C CYS A 16 -24.60 8.27 8.48
N GLU A 17 -24.31 7.35 9.38
CA GLU A 17 -25.00 6.08 9.59
C GLU A 17 -25.99 6.17 10.76
N ASP A 18 -27.09 5.43 10.68
CA ASP A 18 -28.06 5.24 11.76
C ASP A 18 -27.94 3.82 12.31
N ASN A 19 -27.33 3.71 13.50
CA ASN A 19 -27.04 2.46 14.18
C ASN A 19 -27.84 2.37 15.48
N ASN A 20 -29.11 1.91 15.40
CA ASN A 20 -29.98 1.60 16.53
C ASN A 20 -29.92 2.63 17.68
N ASN A 21 -30.46 3.82 17.42
CA ASN A 21 -30.45 5.03 18.29
C ASN A 21 -29.11 5.77 18.36
N ASN A 22 -28.07 5.33 17.66
CA ASN A 22 -26.83 6.09 17.53
C ASN A 22 -26.67 6.57 16.09
N ILE A 23 -26.61 7.89 15.90
CA ILE A 23 -26.13 8.45 14.63
C ILE A 23 -24.62 8.50 14.69
N GLN A 24 -23.96 7.75 13.80
CA GLN A 24 -22.52 7.71 13.67
C GLN A 24 -22.10 8.49 12.44
N TYR A 25 -21.29 9.51 12.63
CA TYR A 25 -20.68 10.26 11.55
C TYR A 25 -19.19 10.00 11.52
N TYR A 26 -18.64 9.72 10.34
CA TYR A 26 -17.21 9.61 10.14
C TYR A 26 -16.78 10.01 8.74
N THR A 27 -15.49 10.24 8.54
CA THR A 27 -14.97 10.60 7.21
C THR A 27 -13.86 9.66 6.75
N THR A 28 -13.82 9.32 5.47
CA THR A 28 -12.73 8.57 4.83
C THR A 28 -12.12 9.39 3.68
N ALA A 29 -10.83 9.25 3.43
CA ALA A 29 -10.19 9.94 2.30
C ALA A 29 -10.59 9.31 0.95
N ILE A 30 -10.70 10.15 -0.09
CA ILE A 30 -10.87 9.75 -1.49
C ILE A 30 -9.47 9.66 -2.10
N GLY A 31 -9.01 8.43 -2.34
CA GLY A 31 -7.67 8.19 -2.85
C GLY A 31 -6.58 8.60 -1.86
N CYS A 32 -5.36 8.76 -2.36
CA CYS A 32 -4.15 8.87 -1.54
C CYS A 32 -3.28 10.03 -1.99
N VAL A 33 -2.49 10.58 -1.07
CA VAL A 33 -1.48 11.58 -1.38
C VAL A 33 -0.09 11.05 -1.04
N LYS A 34 0.80 11.05 -2.02
CA LYS A 34 2.21 10.69 -1.81
C LYS A 34 3.12 11.58 -2.64
N TYR A 35 4.17 12.08 -2.00
CA TYR A 35 5.12 13.02 -2.62
C TYR A 35 4.45 14.25 -3.26
N GLY A 36 3.36 14.73 -2.66
CA GLY A 36 2.58 15.86 -3.18
C GLY A 36 1.62 15.54 -4.33
N ASN A 37 1.63 14.31 -4.86
CA ASN A 37 0.72 13.89 -5.92
C ASN A 37 -0.51 13.18 -5.34
N LYS A 38 -1.67 13.45 -5.94
CA LYS A 38 -2.92 12.72 -5.67
C LYS A 38 -2.99 11.48 -6.55
N HIS A 39 -3.34 10.37 -5.94
CA HIS A 39 -3.54 9.07 -6.58
C HIS A 39 -4.96 8.60 -6.30
N LYS A 40 -5.61 7.99 -7.29
CA LYS A 40 -6.96 7.44 -7.14
C LYS A 40 -6.91 6.15 -6.36
N GLU A 41 -8.03 5.80 -5.72
CA GLU A 41 -8.20 4.48 -5.11
C GLU A 41 -7.95 3.37 -6.14
N GLY A 42 -7.16 2.36 -5.77
CA GLY A 42 -6.70 1.28 -6.64
C GLY A 42 -5.60 1.66 -7.65
N GLU A 43 -5.14 2.92 -7.65
CA GLU A 43 -4.08 3.36 -8.56
C GLU A 43 -2.73 2.77 -8.16
N ASN A 44 -2.05 2.19 -9.14
CA ASN A 44 -0.68 1.70 -9.01
C ASN A 44 0.30 2.70 -9.61
N PHE A 45 1.39 2.97 -8.90
CA PHE A 45 2.47 3.82 -9.39
C PHE A 45 3.83 3.34 -8.88
N ALA A 46 4.91 3.71 -9.57
CA ALA A 46 6.27 3.33 -9.19
C ALA A 46 7.13 4.57 -8.97
N ARG A 47 8.03 4.49 -7.99
CA ARG A 47 9.07 5.51 -7.75
C ARG A 47 10.24 4.92 -6.97
N ASN A 48 11.46 5.24 -7.40
CA ASN A 48 12.71 4.80 -6.77
C ASN A 48 12.73 3.27 -6.60
N HIS A 49 12.49 2.53 -7.68
CA HIS A 49 12.39 1.06 -7.69
C HIS A 49 11.31 0.42 -6.82
N LEU A 50 10.40 1.18 -6.21
CA LEU A 50 9.30 0.64 -5.41
C LEU A 50 7.96 0.86 -6.12
N ARG A 51 7.09 -0.16 -6.07
CA ARG A 51 5.71 -0.10 -6.55
C ARG A 51 4.78 0.14 -5.40
N TYR A 52 3.84 1.04 -5.61
CA TYR A 52 2.87 1.46 -4.64
C TYR A 52 1.46 1.24 -5.16
N GLU A 53 0.54 0.95 -4.24
CA GLU A 53 -0.90 0.95 -4.48
C GLU A 53 -1.55 1.95 -3.54
N CYS A 54 -2.43 2.79 -4.09
CA CYS A 54 -3.33 3.59 -3.26
C CYS A 54 -4.53 2.75 -2.85
N LYS A 55 -4.69 2.49 -1.55
CA LYS A 55 -5.79 1.71 -1.01
C LYS A 55 -6.28 2.24 0.32
N ASN A 56 -7.58 2.41 0.47
CA ASN A 56 -8.26 2.90 1.68
C ASN A 56 -7.67 4.23 2.21
N GLY A 57 -7.26 5.11 1.29
CA GLY A 57 -6.61 6.38 1.61
C GLY A 57 -5.17 6.28 2.15
N MET A 58 -4.57 5.09 2.08
CA MET A 58 -3.17 4.83 2.40
C MET A 58 -2.40 4.39 1.17
N VAL A 59 -1.09 4.62 1.18
CA VAL A 59 -0.22 4.13 0.11
C VAL A 59 0.63 2.99 0.63
N ASP A 60 0.35 1.80 0.13
CA ASP A 60 1.07 0.58 0.47
C ASP A 60 2.16 0.29 -0.56
N ILE A 61 3.23 -0.41 -0.15
CA ILE A 61 4.24 -0.94 -1.07
C ILE A 61 3.81 -2.36 -1.45
N ILE A 62 3.59 -2.58 -2.74
CA ILE A 62 3.13 -3.86 -3.28
C ILE A 62 4.22 -4.67 -3.96
N GLY A 63 5.39 -4.07 -4.23
CA GLY A 63 6.48 -4.72 -4.94
C GLY A 63 7.59 -3.75 -5.31
N CYS A 64 8.46 -4.20 -6.21
CA CYS A 64 9.55 -3.40 -6.75
C CYS A 64 9.39 -3.21 -8.27
N TYR A 65 10.07 -2.21 -8.80
CA TYR A 65 10.05 -1.84 -10.21
C TYR A 65 11.48 -1.71 -10.76
N MET A 66 11.73 -2.38 -11.88
CA MET A 66 12.98 -2.30 -12.62
C MET A 66 12.91 -1.07 -13.53
N ASP A 67 13.29 0.10 -13.04
CA ASP A 67 13.19 1.38 -13.76
C ASP A 67 13.83 1.31 -15.17
N GLU A 68 14.94 0.59 -15.33
CA GLU A 68 15.67 0.47 -16.60
C GLU A 68 14.97 -0.40 -17.65
N ILE A 69 14.27 -1.46 -17.21
CA ILE A 69 13.65 -2.47 -18.08
C ILE A 69 12.13 -2.26 -18.17
N GLY A 70 11.56 -1.48 -17.26
CA GLY A 70 10.14 -1.20 -17.17
C GLY A 70 9.31 -2.37 -16.64
N ARG A 71 9.89 -3.23 -15.79
CA ARG A 71 9.27 -4.49 -15.34
C ARG A 71 8.96 -4.49 -13.84
N ASN A 72 7.85 -5.13 -13.49
CA ASN A 72 7.40 -5.35 -12.13
C ASN A 72 8.07 -6.59 -11.49
N ILE A 73 8.43 -6.49 -10.22
CA ILE A 73 8.92 -7.60 -9.36
C ILE A 73 8.00 -7.70 -8.14
N GLU A 74 7.55 -8.89 -7.77
CA GLU A 74 6.78 -9.10 -6.54
C GLU A 74 7.72 -9.21 -5.32
N ILE A 75 7.21 -8.86 -4.14
CA ILE A 75 7.99 -9.00 -2.90
C ILE A 75 8.31 -10.48 -2.67
N GLY A 76 9.60 -10.79 -2.53
CA GLY A 76 10.13 -12.14 -2.39
C GLY A 76 10.76 -12.69 -3.69
N ASP A 77 10.48 -12.07 -4.83
CA ASP A 77 11.00 -12.53 -6.11
C ASP A 77 12.45 -12.08 -6.33
N ILE A 78 13.18 -12.95 -7.02
CA ILE A 78 14.52 -12.70 -7.54
C ILE A 78 14.48 -13.01 -9.03
N ILE A 79 14.92 -12.07 -9.84
CA ILE A 79 15.01 -12.19 -11.30
C ILE A 79 16.47 -12.11 -11.68
N VAL A 80 16.93 -13.03 -12.53
CA VAL A 80 18.28 -12.99 -13.09
C VAL A 80 18.16 -12.87 -14.60
N GLU A 81 18.77 -11.84 -15.17
CA GLU A 81 18.74 -11.58 -16.61
C GLU A 81 20.08 -11.01 -17.08
N LYS A 82 20.68 -11.62 -18.10
CA LYS A 82 21.96 -11.18 -18.70
C LYS A 82 23.05 -10.89 -17.65
N HIS A 83 23.28 -11.81 -16.72
CA HIS A 83 24.25 -11.65 -15.64
C HIS A 83 23.96 -10.49 -14.67
N MET A 84 22.72 -10.01 -14.60
CA MET A 84 22.24 -9.08 -13.58
C MET A 84 21.20 -9.76 -12.72
N LEU A 85 21.33 -9.62 -11.41
CA LEU A 85 20.33 -10.06 -10.43
C LEU A 85 19.54 -8.85 -9.96
N TYR A 86 18.22 -9.01 -9.88
CA TYR A 86 17.27 -8.05 -9.33
C TYR A 86 16.46 -8.75 -8.24
N LYS A 87 16.44 -8.18 -7.04
CA LYS A 87 15.77 -8.77 -5.88
C LYS A 87 14.84 -7.75 -5.25
N CYS A 88 13.61 -8.18 -4.97
CA CYS A 88 12.67 -7.43 -4.15
C CYS A 88 12.47 -8.19 -2.84
N SER A 89 12.96 -7.67 -1.72
CA SER A 89 12.85 -8.34 -0.43
C SER A 89 12.07 -7.52 0.59
N PHE A 90 11.55 -8.20 1.61
CA PHE A 90 11.00 -7.56 2.81
C PHE A 90 11.87 -7.95 4.01
N GLU A 91 12.58 -6.99 4.57
CA GLU A 91 13.54 -7.20 5.64
C GLU A 91 13.34 -6.12 6.70
N ASN A 92 13.23 -6.51 7.97
CA ASN A 92 13.09 -5.60 9.12
C ASN A 92 11.95 -4.57 9.00
N GLY A 93 10.85 -4.94 8.34
CA GLY A 93 9.69 -4.05 8.18
C GLY A 93 9.74 -3.16 6.93
N GLU A 94 10.80 -3.26 6.12
CA GLU A 94 10.98 -2.45 4.92
C GLU A 94 11.08 -3.30 3.66
N VAL A 95 10.49 -2.82 2.57
CA VAL A 95 10.70 -3.40 1.24
C VAL A 95 11.98 -2.81 0.66
N LYS A 96 12.87 -3.69 0.20
CA LYS A 96 14.15 -3.32 -0.40
C LYS A 96 14.25 -3.83 -1.82
N TYR A 97 14.86 -3.02 -2.66
CA TYR A 97 15.26 -3.38 -4.01
C TYR A 97 16.78 -3.46 -4.07
N GLU A 98 17.30 -4.56 -4.63
CA GLU A 98 18.72 -4.75 -4.86
C GLU A 98 18.95 -5.12 -6.33
N GLN A 99 19.98 -4.53 -6.94
CA GLN A 99 20.45 -4.93 -8.27
C GLN A 99 21.98 -4.99 -8.32
N TYR A 100 22.53 -6.06 -8.89
CA TYR A 100 23.98 -6.21 -9.05
C TYR A 100 24.35 -7.27 -10.11
N PRO A 101 25.54 -7.17 -10.73
CA PRO A 101 26.03 -8.17 -11.66
C PRO A 101 26.39 -9.49 -10.94
N CYS A 102 26.15 -10.62 -11.59
CA CYS A 102 26.36 -11.96 -11.07
C CYS A 102 26.74 -12.98 -12.16
N GLY A 103 27.38 -14.09 -11.79
CA GLY A 103 27.68 -15.21 -12.68
C GLY A 103 28.81 -14.96 -13.71
N LEU A 104 29.52 -13.84 -13.57
CA LEU A 104 30.75 -13.52 -14.31
C LEU A 104 31.97 -13.69 -13.40
N ASN A 105 33.15 -13.90 -13.99
CA ASN A 105 34.40 -13.94 -13.22
C ASN A 105 34.60 -12.67 -12.40
N GLY A 106 34.77 -12.81 -11.08
CA GLY A 106 34.91 -11.70 -10.14
C GLY A 106 33.59 -11.14 -9.59
N THR A 107 32.43 -11.65 -10.02
CA THR A 107 31.11 -11.30 -9.49
C THR A 107 30.56 -12.44 -8.62
N PRO A 108 29.61 -12.17 -7.69
CA PRO A 108 28.96 -13.24 -6.94
C PRO A 108 28.17 -14.20 -7.83
N SER A 109 27.83 -15.38 -7.30
CA SER A 109 26.90 -16.29 -7.97
C SER A 109 25.51 -15.65 -8.12
N CYS A 110 24.82 -15.96 -9.21
CA CYS A 110 23.40 -15.61 -9.36
C CYS A 110 22.47 -16.49 -8.51
N GLU A 111 22.98 -17.61 -7.99
CA GLU A 111 22.21 -18.50 -7.12
C GLU A 111 22.22 -17.96 -5.68
N ILE A 112 21.06 -17.48 -5.22
CA ILE A 112 20.85 -17.05 -3.84
C ILE A 112 20.36 -18.27 -3.04
N SER A 113 21.11 -18.64 -1.99
CA SER A 113 20.71 -19.73 -1.09
C SER A 113 19.37 -19.42 -0.42
N GLN A 114 18.45 -20.40 -0.35
CA GLN A 114 17.18 -20.26 0.37
C GLN A 114 17.34 -19.81 1.83
N ARG A 115 18.51 -20.01 2.45
CA ARG A 115 18.81 -19.49 3.79
C ARG A 115 18.82 -17.95 3.86
N GLN A 116 19.04 -17.27 2.74
CA GLN A 116 18.99 -15.81 2.63
C GLN A 116 17.61 -15.29 2.23
N GLN A 117 16.73 -16.17 1.74
CA GLN A 117 15.32 -15.85 1.54
C GLN A 117 14.65 -15.93 2.92
N GLY A 118 14.70 -14.82 3.66
CA GLY A 118 13.84 -14.65 4.83
C GLY A 118 12.38 -14.99 4.45
N PRO A 119 11.58 -15.52 5.37
CA PRO A 119 10.24 -15.99 5.07
C PRO A 119 9.46 -14.91 4.32
N ILE A 120 8.95 -15.25 3.13
CA ILE A 120 8.07 -14.41 2.30
C ILE A 120 6.78 -14.22 3.09
N LYS A 121 6.81 -13.35 4.09
CA LYS A 121 5.60 -12.73 4.58
C LYS A 121 5.36 -11.62 3.58
N LYS A 122 4.42 -11.85 2.65
CA LYS A 122 3.66 -10.72 2.11
C LYS A 122 3.35 -9.84 3.31
N PRO A 123 3.68 -8.54 3.30
CA PRO A 123 3.21 -7.65 4.33
C PRO A 123 1.68 -7.72 4.31
N THR A 124 1.12 -8.62 5.10
CA THR A 124 -0.25 -8.49 5.58
C THR A 124 -0.14 -7.37 6.60
N ILE A 125 0.02 -6.14 6.11
CA ILE A 125 -0.32 -4.98 6.90
C ILE A 125 -1.80 -5.20 7.15
N SER A 126 -2.11 -5.61 8.39
CA SER A 126 -3.44 -5.82 8.93
C SER A 126 -4.38 -4.82 8.27
N GLU A 127 -5.41 -5.31 7.57
CA GLU A 127 -6.38 -4.52 6.81
C GLU A 127 -6.50 -3.13 7.44
N PRO A 128 -5.87 -2.10 6.83
CA PRO A 128 -5.77 -0.82 7.49
C PRO A 128 -7.20 -0.34 7.66
N SER A 129 -7.63 -0.18 8.92
CA SER A 129 -8.81 0.60 9.24
C SER A 129 -8.73 1.86 8.38
N PRO A 130 -9.79 2.19 7.60
CA PRO A 130 -9.80 3.37 6.75
C PRO A 130 -9.19 4.54 7.52
N ARG A 131 -8.41 5.42 6.87
CA ARG A 131 -8.01 6.67 7.55
C ARG A 131 -9.28 7.43 7.88
N PHE A 132 -9.77 7.20 9.09
CA PHE A 132 -10.87 7.93 9.68
C PHE A 132 -10.33 9.31 9.96
N GLY A 133 -10.92 10.31 9.32
CA GLY A 133 -10.68 11.71 9.65
C GLY A 133 -11.47 12.06 10.91
N ALA A 134 -12.58 12.76 10.74
CA ALA A 134 -13.51 13.02 11.84
C ALA A 134 -14.30 11.76 12.18
N PHE A 135 -14.62 11.58 13.46
CA PHE A 135 -15.54 10.56 13.95
C PHE A 135 -16.38 11.16 15.10
N SER A 136 -17.68 10.95 15.08
CA SER A 136 -18.58 11.38 16.14
C SER A 136 -19.80 10.48 16.23
N ILE A 137 -20.31 10.27 17.45
CA ILE A 137 -21.55 9.53 17.70
C ILE A 137 -22.51 10.45 18.45
N ALA A 138 -23.78 10.49 18.03
CA ALA A 138 -24.86 11.16 18.72
C ALA A 138 -25.97 10.17 19.07
N GLN A 139 -26.44 10.19 20.32
CA GLN A 139 -27.58 9.38 20.75
C GLN A 139 -28.90 10.09 20.41
N VAL A 140 -29.79 9.39 19.70
CA VAL A 140 -31.15 9.83 19.45
C VAL A 140 -31.93 9.70 20.77
N ARG A 141 -32.08 10.80 21.49
CA ARG A 141 -33.03 10.87 22.61
C ARG A 141 -34.42 11.09 22.06
N THR A 142 -35.27 10.08 22.10
CA THR A 142 -36.72 10.27 21.98
C THR A 142 -37.17 11.03 23.22
N LEU A 143 -37.46 12.33 23.07
CA LEU A 143 -38.21 13.07 24.08
C LEU A 143 -39.62 12.49 24.08
N ILE A 144 -39.94 11.73 25.13
CA ILE A 144 -41.31 11.31 25.46
C ILE A 144 -42.01 12.49 26.13
#